data_AF-A0A9X0KDH4-F1
#
_entry.id   AF-A0A9X0KDH4-F1
#
_cell.length_a   1.000
_cell.length_b   1.000
_cell.length_c   1.000
_cell.angle_alpha   90.00
_cell.angle_beta   90.00
_cell.angle_gamma   90.00
#
_symmetry.space_group_name_H-M   'P 1'
#
loop_
_entity.id
_entity.type
_entity.pdbx_description
1 polymer ?
#
loop_
_entity_poly.entity_id
_entity_poly.type
_entity_poly.pdbx_seq_one_letter_code
_entity_poly.pdbx_strand_id
1 'polypeptide(L)'
;MKTFSKVLLTGALALGGLTVMNIETPKAHADGASEFCRYICGPSETLNGVTVQVHATEYSYGQNMIAKITNDRAEDVRYRVTIEKKWASGWGYYETDFNFGSELPAGTNEEFYNTTGWGGQLSENGEYRYKVKITNADGSVDTIYTASMTLTGR
;
A
#
# COMPACT_ATOMS: atom_id res chain seq x y z
N MET A 1 5.84 8.91 37.32
CA MET A 1 5.69 10.36 37.09
C MET A 1 7.01 11.05 37.41
N LYS A 2 7.67 11.66 36.42
CA LYS A 2 8.85 12.51 36.65
C LYS A 2 8.55 13.89 36.07
N THR A 3 8.51 14.88 36.96
CA THR A 3 8.22 16.28 36.66
C THR A 3 9.48 16.92 36.07
N PHE A 4 9.39 17.47 34.86
CA PHE A 4 10.50 18.23 34.27
C PHE A 4 10.28 19.73 34.52
N SER A 5 11.13 20.29 35.38
CA SER A 5 11.26 21.71 35.66
C SER A 5 11.72 22.47 34.41
N LYS A 6 11.05 23.59 34.10
CA LYS A 6 11.45 24.51 33.03
C LYS A 6 12.69 25.29 33.45
N VAL A 7 13.78 25.15 32.69
CA VAL A 7 14.94 26.04 32.76
C VAL A 7 14.64 27.26 31.89
N LEU A 8 14.55 28.44 32.51
CA LEU A 8 14.55 29.73 31.82
C LEU A 8 16.00 30.13 31.56
N LEU A 9 16.41 30.12 30.29
CA LEU A 9 17.68 30.68 29.86
C LEU A 9 17.45 32.14 29.46
N THR A 10 17.64 33.06 30.41
CA THR A 10 17.76 34.49 30.13
C THR A 10 19.14 34.78 29.55
N GLY A 11 19.18 35.05 28.25
CA GLY A 11 20.32 35.66 27.56
C GLY A 11 19.81 36.81 26.71
N ALA A 12 20.13 38.05 27.09
CA ALA A 12 19.80 39.25 26.33
C ALA A 12 20.82 39.44 25.20
N LEU A 13 20.33 39.59 23.97
CA LEU A 13 21.08 40.13 22.83
C LEU A 13 20.19 41.17 22.12
N ALA A 14 20.56 42.43 22.31
CA ALA A 14 20.10 43.60 21.57
C ALA A 14 20.90 43.65 20.25
N LEU A 15 20.48 44.14 19.09
CA LEU A 15 19.32 44.86 18.58
C LEU A 15 19.36 44.65 17.05
N GLY A 16 18.21 44.39 16.42
CA GLY A 16 18.06 44.46 14.96
C GLY A 16 17.38 43.24 14.33
N GLY A 17 16.25 43.50 13.68
CA GLY A 17 15.69 42.60 12.66
C GLY A 17 14.52 41.73 13.10
N LEU A 18 13.48 41.76 12.27
CA LEU A 18 12.27 40.92 12.21
C LEU A 18 11.16 41.18 13.23
N THR A 19 10.08 41.72 12.66
CA THR A 19 8.72 41.73 13.19
C THR A 19 8.36 40.38 13.79
N VAL A 20 7.94 40.41 15.06
CA VAL A 20 7.42 39.29 15.83
C VAL A 20 6.22 38.69 15.09
N MET A 21 6.41 37.54 14.42
CA MET A 21 5.28 36.70 14.01
C MET A 21 4.79 35.93 15.24
N ASN A 22 3.59 36.27 15.69
CA ASN A 22 2.87 35.52 16.72
C ASN A 22 2.51 34.14 16.16
N ILE A 23 3.42 33.18 16.27
CA ILE A 23 3.11 31.77 16.04
C ILE A 23 2.39 31.28 17.29
N GLU A 24 1.09 31.53 17.35
CA GLU A 24 0.22 30.63 18.08
C GLU A 24 0.26 29.31 17.33
N THR A 25 0.99 28.33 17.85
CA THR A 25 0.93 26.96 17.37
C THR A 25 -0.54 26.53 17.45
N PRO A 26 -1.23 26.31 16.32
CA PRO A 26 -2.55 25.70 16.41
C PRO A 26 -2.31 24.33 17.00
N LYS A 27 -2.88 24.05 18.18
CA LYS A 27 -3.08 22.68 18.60
C LYS A 27 -3.90 22.05 17.47
N ALA A 28 -3.27 21.21 16.66
CA ALA A 28 -3.96 20.43 15.66
C ALA A 28 -4.91 19.50 16.41
N HIS A 29 -6.15 19.95 16.53
CA HIS A 29 -7.30 19.13 16.85
C HIS A 29 -7.50 18.24 15.63
N ALA A 30 -6.90 17.05 15.63
CA ALA A 30 -7.16 16.04 14.62
C ALA A 30 -8.44 15.27 14.99
N ASP A 31 -9.54 16.00 15.10
CA ASP A 31 -10.88 15.41 15.10
C ASP A 31 -11.37 15.39 13.65
N GLY A 32 -11.68 14.20 13.16
CA GLY A 32 -12.59 14.02 12.02
C GLY A 32 -11.92 13.86 10.65
N ALA A 33 -11.61 12.60 10.31
CA ALA A 33 -11.68 12.03 8.96
C ALA A 33 -11.07 12.85 7.79
N SER A 34 -9.80 12.60 7.45
CA SER A 34 -9.29 12.56 6.05
C SER A 34 -7.76 12.40 5.89
N GLU A 35 -6.95 12.40 6.95
CA GLU A 35 -5.47 12.39 6.78
C GLU A 35 -4.80 11.03 6.51
N PHE A 36 -5.52 9.90 6.53
CA PHE A 36 -4.87 8.57 6.54
C PHE A 36 -4.80 7.82 5.20
N CYS A 37 -5.20 8.43 4.08
CA CYS A 37 -5.13 7.71 2.81
C CYS A 37 -4.70 8.57 1.64
N ARG A 38 -3.38 8.65 1.43
CA ARG A 38 -2.78 9.48 0.36
C ARG A 38 -2.61 8.78 -1.00
N TYR A 39 -2.57 7.44 -1.09
CA TYR A 39 -2.22 6.79 -2.38
C TYR A 39 -2.83 5.39 -2.65
N ILE A 40 -3.01 4.50 -1.66
CA ILE A 40 -3.61 3.16 -1.87
C ILE A 40 -4.64 2.91 -0.77
N CYS A 41 -5.91 2.90 -1.14
CA CYS A 41 -7.05 3.05 -0.22
C CYS A 41 -8.21 2.10 -0.49
N GLY A 42 -8.05 1.22 -1.47
CA GLY A 42 -9.05 0.21 -1.77
C GLY A 42 -9.06 -0.91 -0.72
N PRO A 43 -9.83 -1.98 -1.01
CA PRO A 43 -9.92 -3.13 -0.13
C PRO A 43 -8.55 -3.76 0.17
N SER A 44 -8.41 -4.27 1.39
CA SER A 44 -7.23 -4.98 1.86
C SER A 44 -7.59 -6.36 2.38
N GLU A 45 -6.70 -7.31 2.16
CA GLU A 45 -6.80 -8.67 2.66
C GLU A 45 -5.57 -8.99 3.50
N THR A 46 -5.78 -9.48 4.72
CA THR A 46 -4.69 -9.76 5.68
C THR A 46 -4.70 -11.23 6.06
N LEU A 47 -3.53 -11.87 5.99
CA LEU A 47 -3.34 -13.24 6.46
C LEU A 47 -2.02 -13.32 7.23
N ASN A 48 -2.12 -13.79 8.48
CA ASN A 48 -0.97 -14.01 9.36
C ASN A 48 -0.06 -12.77 9.48
N GLY A 49 -0.60 -11.54 9.48
CA GLY A 49 0.22 -10.32 9.57
C GLY A 49 0.88 -9.86 8.27
N VAL A 50 0.54 -10.47 7.12
CA VAL A 50 0.83 -9.90 5.80
C VAL A 50 -0.47 -9.37 5.21
N THR A 51 -0.44 -8.11 4.77
CA THR A 51 -1.60 -7.41 4.21
C THR A 51 -1.35 -7.06 2.75
N VAL A 52 -2.32 -7.31 1.87
CA VAL A 52 -2.30 -6.86 0.47
C VAL A 52 -3.49 -5.94 0.24
N GLN A 53 -3.21 -4.70 -0.16
CA GLN A 53 -4.21 -3.65 -0.38
C GLN A 53 -4.17 -3.17 -1.83
N VAL A 54 -5.30 -3.22 -2.53
CA VAL A 54 -5.41 -2.68 -3.89
C VAL A 54 -5.73 -1.19 -3.86
N HIS A 55 -5.31 -0.44 -4.87
CA HIS A 55 -5.61 0.99 -4.96
C HIS A 55 -7.11 1.25 -5.16
N ALA A 56 -7.71 0.54 -6.11
CA ALA A 56 -9.12 0.60 -6.47
C ALA A 56 -9.63 -0.77 -6.96
N THR A 57 -10.95 -0.91 -7.12
CA THR A 57 -11.59 -2.10 -7.69
C THR A 57 -12.12 -1.88 -9.11
N GLU A 58 -12.00 -0.67 -9.64
CA GLU A 58 -12.44 -0.32 -10.99
C GLU A 58 -11.33 0.43 -11.71
N TYR A 59 -11.01 -0.02 -12.92
CA TYR A 59 -9.97 0.54 -13.77
C TYR A 59 -10.46 0.66 -15.21
N SER A 60 -10.00 1.72 -15.86
CA SER A 60 -10.12 1.93 -17.30
C SER A 60 -8.84 1.53 -18.00
N TYR A 61 -8.97 1.09 -19.25
CA TYR A 61 -7.87 0.77 -20.15
C TYR A 61 -6.83 1.90 -20.19
N GLY A 62 -5.56 1.54 -19.98
CA GLY A 62 -4.44 2.49 -19.90
C GLY A 62 -4.10 2.96 -18.47
N GLN A 63 -4.92 2.62 -17.46
CA GLN A 63 -4.57 2.84 -16.06
C GLN A 63 -3.73 1.68 -15.52
N ASN A 64 -2.77 1.98 -14.64
CA ASN A 64 -2.04 0.93 -13.93
C ASN A 64 -2.90 0.39 -12.79
N MET A 65 -2.93 -0.93 -12.65
CA MET A 65 -3.50 -1.58 -11.48
C MET A 65 -2.39 -1.68 -10.44
N ILE A 66 -2.59 -1.04 -9.29
CA ILE A 66 -1.56 -0.84 -8.28
C ILE A 66 -2.04 -1.50 -6.98
N ALA A 67 -1.13 -2.17 -6.29
CA ALA A 67 -1.35 -2.68 -4.95
C ALA A 67 -0.12 -2.50 -4.07
N LYS A 68 -0.34 -2.56 -2.77
CA LYS A 68 0.68 -2.52 -1.73
C LYS A 68 0.62 -3.81 -0.94
N ILE A 69 1.77 -4.43 -0.73
CA ILE A 69 1.94 -5.50 0.25
C ILE A 69 2.64 -4.93 1.48
N THR A 70 2.21 -5.32 2.68
CA THR A 70 2.77 -4.89 3.95
C THR A 70 3.03 -6.13 4.81
N ASN A 71 4.24 -6.22 5.36
CA ASN A 71 4.64 -7.28 6.28
C ASN A 71 4.73 -6.69 7.70
N ASP A 72 3.68 -6.90 8.50
CA ASP A 72 3.63 -6.48 9.90
C ASP A 72 4.21 -7.54 10.86
N ARG A 73 4.81 -8.61 10.31
CA ARG A 73 5.44 -9.67 11.11
C ARG A 73 6.80 -9.22 11.65
N ALA A 74 7.34 -10.01 12.57
CA ALA A 74 8.66 -9.79 13.14
C ALA A 74 9.79 -10.38 12.27
N GLU A 75 9.43 -11.21 11.30
CA GLU A 75 10.33 -11.89 10.38
C GLU A 75 10.14 -11.47 8.91
N ASP A 76 11.20 -11.63 8.13
CA ASP A 76 11.17 -11.40 6.69
C ASP A 76 10.40 -12.53 5.98
N VAL A 77 9.72 -12.19 4.88
CA VAL A 77 8.99 -13.16 4.06
C VAL A 77 9.40 -13.06 2.61
N ARG A 78 9.26 -14.13 1.84
CA ARG A 78 9.35 -14.04 0.37
C ARG A 78 7.96 -14.13 -0.22
N TYR A 79 7.69 -13.34 -1.24
CA TYR A 79 6.40 -13.37 -1.88
C TYR A 79 6.49 -13.39 -3.40
N ARG A 80 5.40 -13.86 -4.02
CA ARG A 80 5.24 -13.87 -5.47
C ARG A 80 3.80 -13.53 -5.83
N VAL A 81 3.65 -12.63 -6.79
CA VAL A 81 2.36 -12.13 -7.25
C VAL A 81 2.13 -12.61 -8.68
N THR A 82 0.98 -13.23 -8.88
CA THR A 82 0.45 -13.60 -10.20
C THR A 82 -0.97 -13.08 -10.33
N ILE A 83 -1.49 -13.05 -11.57
CA ILE A 83 -2.85 -12.57 -11.84
C ILE A 83 -3.77 -13.75 -12.15
N GLU A 84 -4.97 -13.73 -11.58
CA GLU A 84 -6.08 -14.58 -12.00
C GLU A 84 -7.16 -13.73 -12.65
N LYS A 85 -7.80 -14.28 -13.70
CA LYS A 85 -8.99 -13.73 -14.35
C LYS A 85 -10.20 -14.57 -13.98
N LYS A 86 -11.35 -13.91 -13.82
CA LYS A 86 -12.63 -14.57 -13.63
C LYS A 86 -13.18 -15.02 -14.98
N TRP A 87 -13.28 -16.33 -15.16
CA TRP A 87 -13.88 -16.99 -16.31
C TRP A 87 -15.27 -17.52 -15.94
N ALA A 88 -16.03 -18.01 -16.92
CA ALA A 88 -17.32 -18.66 -16.66
C ALA A 88 -17.18 -19.91 -15.75
N SER A 89 -16.03 -20.60 -15.81
CA SER A 89 -15.69 -21.73 -14.95
C SER A 89 -15.18 -21.33 -13.55
N GLY A 90 -15.03 -20.03 -13.27
CA GLY A 90 -14.48 -19.48 -12.03
C GLY A 90 -13.14 -18.78 -12.23
N TRP A 91 -12.44 -18.54 -11.14
CA TRP A 91 -11.13 -17.89 -11.16
C TRP A 91 -10.06 -18.86 -11.70
N GLY A 92 -9.27 -18.38 -12.66
CA GLY A 92 -8.18 -19.14 -13.24
C GLY A 92 -6.97 -18.28 -13.53
N TYR A 93 -5.83 -18.93 -13.70
CA TYR A 93 -4.59 -18.27 -14.11
C TYR A 93 -4.82 -17.45 -15.38
N TYR A 94 -4.31 -16.22 -15.39
CA TYR A 94 -4.26 -15.39 -16.58
C TYR A 94 -2.83 -15.41 -17.11
N GLU A 95 -2.66 -15.81 -18.37
CA GLU A 95 -1.34 -15.85 -19.00
C GLU A 95 -0.84 -14.43 -19.28
N THR A 96 0.22 -14.05 -18.57
CA THR A 96 0.87 -12.73 -18.65
C THR A 96 2.34 -12.88 -18.28
N ASP A 97 3.17 -11.95 -18.73
CA ASP A 97 4.56 -11.82 -18.32
C ASP A 97 4.70 -11.16 -16.92
N PHE A 98 3.59 -10.66 -16.35
CA PHE A 98 3.58 -10.14 -14.99
C PHE A 98 3.90 -11.25 -13.97
N ASN A 99 5.07 -11.11 -13.38
CA ASN A 99 5.56 -12.05 -12.40
C ASN A 99 6.44 -11.32 -11.37
N PHE A 100 5.79 -10.58 -10.49
CA PHE A 100 6.44 -9.78 -9.46
C PHE A 100 6.70 -10.60 -8.20
N GLY A 101 7.77 -10.30 -7.47
CA GLY A 101 8.07 -10.96 -6.22
C GLY A 101 9.46 -10.60 -5.71
N SER A 102 9.57 -10.50 -4.39
CA SER A 102 10.79 -10.13 -3.69
C SER A 102 10.82 -10.76 -2.30
N GLU A 103 11.93 -10.57 -1.61
CA GLU A 103 11.96 -10.66 -0.16
C GLU A 103 11.41 -9.34 0.42
N LEU A 104 10.46 -9.46 1.34
CA LEU A 104 9.78 -8.36 2.01
C LEU A 104 10.18 -8.34 3.49
N PRO A 105 11.06 -7.41 3.91
CA PRO A 105 11.54 -7.36 5.27
C PRO A 105 10.45 -7.12 6.32
N ALA A 106 10.71 -7.54 7.56
CA ALA A 106 9.84 -7.31 8.71
C ALA A 106 9.53 -5.82 8.92
N GLY A 107 8.25 -5.49 9.15
CA GLY A 107 7.77 -4.12 9.39
C GLY A 107 7.81 -3.19 8.17
N THR A 108 7.94 -3.73 6.95
CA THR A 108 8.04 -2.93 5.72
C THR A 108 6.84 -3.13 4.79
N ASN A 109 6.77 -2.29 3.76
CA ASN A 109 5.80 -2.42 2.68
C ASN A 109 6.47 -2.19 1.33
N GLU A 110 5.87 -2.75 0.29
CA GLU A 110 6.29 -2.59 -1.10
C GLU A 110 5.06 -2.40 -1.98
N GLU A 111 5.18 -1.52 -2.98
CA GLU A 111 4.15 -1.30 -3.99
C GLU A 111 4.52 -2.00 -5.29
N PHE A 112 3.52 -2.57 -5.95
CA PHE A 112 3.67 -3.19 -7.25
C PHE A 112 2.50 -2.84 -8.15
N TYR A 113 2.74 -2.89 -9.45
CA TYR A 113 1.70 -2.60 -10.42
C TYR A 113 1.90 -3.40 -11.70
N ASN A 114 0.78 -3.65 -12.39
CA ASN A 114 0.79 -4.07 -13.78
C ASN A 114 0.18 -2.98 -14.65
N THR A 115 0.73 -2.84 -15.85
CA THR A 115 0.18 -1.98 -16.89
C THR A 115 -1.06 -2.63 -17.49
N THR A 116 -2.04 -1.79 -17.82
CA THR A 116 -3.17 -2.20 -18.65
C THR A 116 -3.06 -1.46 -19.98
N GLY A 117 -3.54 -2.08 -21.06
CA GLY A 117 -3.56 -1.43 -22.35
C GLY A 117 -2.94 -2.26 -23.47
N TRP A 118 -2.71 -1.61 -24.61
CA TRP A 118 -2.11 -2.26 -25.77
C TRP A 118 -0.63 -2.52 -25.49
N GLY A 119 -0.22 -3.78 -25.55
CA GLY A 119 1.13 -4.20 -25.14
C GLY A 119 1.34 -4.19 -23.61
N GLY A 120 0.29 -3.96 -22.82
CA GLY A 120 0.33 -4.09 -21.36
C GLY A 120 0.12 -5.53 -20.91
N GLN A 121 0.44 -5.79 -19.64
CA GLN A 121 0.29 -7.12 -19.03
C GLN A 121 -1.16 -7.58 -18.94
N LEU A 122 -2.12 -6.66 -18.90
CA LEU A 122 -3.55 -6.91 -19.04
C LEU A 122 -4.10 -6.09 -20.22
N SER A 123 -4.61 -6.78 -21.24
CA SER A 123 -5.09 -6.12 -22.46
C SER A 123 -6.56 -6.41 -22.78
N GLU A 124 -7.26 -7.15 -21.92
CA GLU A 124 -8.66 -7.55 -22.10
C GLU A 124 -9.55 -6.96 -21.03
N ASN A 125 -10.82 -6.68 -21.37
CA ASN A 125 -11.82 -6.39 -20.35
C ASN A 125 -12.06 -7.65 -19.49
N GLY A 126 -12.36 -7.44 -18.20
CA GLY A 126 -12.68 -8.54 -17.29
C GLY A 126 -12.51 -8.20 -15.82
N GLU A 127 -12.87 -9.16 -14.96
CA GLU A 127 -12.54 -9.12 -13.54
C GLU A 127 -11.25 -9.88 -13.29
N TYR A 128 -10.33 -9.24 -12.58
CA TYR A 128 -9.01 -9.74 -12.23
C TYR A 128 -8.81 -9.73 -10.72
N ARG A 129 -7.88 -10.54 -10.21
CA ARG A 129 -7.40 -10.45 -8.83
C ARG A 129 -5.93 -10.83 -8.76
N TYR A 130 -5.22 -10.28 -7.78
CA TYR A 130 -3.89 -10.78 -7.47
C TYR A 130 -3.98 -12.04 -6.62
N LYS A 131 -3.19 -13.03 -6.99
CA LYS A 131 -2.86 -14.18 -6.15
C LYS A 131 -1.45 -13.95 -5.63
N VAL A 132 -1.34 -13.72 -4.32
CA VAL A 132 -0.08 -13.50 -3.63
C VAL A 132 0.27 -14.74 -2.84
N LYS A 133 1.37 -15.39 -3.20
CA LYS A 133 1.93 -16.51 -2.44
C LYS A 133 3.01 -15.99 -1.51
N ILE A 134 2.92 -16.31 -0.22
CA ILE A 134 3.93 -15.97 0.79
C ILE A 134 4.65 -17.25 1.17
N THR A 135 5.96 -17.31 0.98
CA THR A 135 6.81 -18.39 1.46
C THR A 135 7.35 -18.01 2.83
N ASN A 136 6.91 -18.75 3.84
CA ASN A 136 7.31 -18.58 5.24
C ASN A 136 8.69 -19.20 5.50
N ALA A 137 9.31 -18.84 6.63
CA ALA A 137 10.63 -19.34 7.02
C ALA A 137 10.69 -20.86 7.18
N ASP A 138 9.57 -21.51 7.53
CA ASP A 138 9.43 -22.97 7.65
C ASP A 138 9.21 -23.67 6.30
N GLY A 139 9.14 -22.92 5.19
CA GLY A 139 8.88 -23.41 3.84
C GLY A 139 7.40 -23.60 3.51
N SER A 140 6.48 -23.36 4.45
CA SER A 140 5.04 -23.34 4.15
C SER A 140 4.68 -22.17 3.23
N VAL A 141 3.57 -22.33 2.49
CA VAL A 141 3.09 -21.31 1.55
C VAL A 141 1.67 -20.89 1.90
N ASP A 142 1.54 -19.65 2.35
CA ASP A 142 0.25 -18.98 2.48
C ASP A 142 -0.16 -18.38 1.14
N THR A 143 -1.46 -18.27 0.89
CA THR A 143 -2.00 -17.62 -0.32
C THR A 143 -3.06 -16.59 0.05
N ILE A 144 -2.85 -15.35 -0.38
CA ILE A 144 -3.82 -14.25 -0.29
C ILE A 144 -4.39 -13.99 -1.69
N TYR A 145 -5.70 -13.86 -1.78
CA TYR A 145 -6.37 -13.35 -2.97
C TYR A 145 -6.90 -11.97 -2.66
N THR A 146 -6.61 -10.97 -3.49
CA THR A 146 -7.18 -9.63 -3.31
C THR A 146 -8.68 -9.61 -3.66
N ALA A 147 -9.34 -8.52 -3.29
CA ALA A 147 -10.60 -8.14 -3.91
C ALA A 147 -10.49 -8.12 -5.45
N SER A 148 -11.60 -8.41 -6.11
CA SER A 148 -11.70 -8.34 -7.57
C SER A 148 -11.53 -6.90 -8.04
N MET A 149 -10.81 -6.74 -9.14
CA MET A 149 -10.61 -5.48 -9.83
C MET A 149 -11.10 -5.61 -11.27
N THR A 150 -12.02 -4.74 -11.66
CA THR A 150 -12.63 -4.74 -12.98
C THR A 150 -11.86 -3.83 -13.92
N LEU A 151 -11.47 -4.35 -15.08
CA LEU A 151 -10.89 -3.58 -16.19
C LEU A 151 -11.91 -3.44 -17.31
N THR A 152 -12.16 -2.20 -17.74
CA THR A 152 -13.08 -1.86 -18.83
C THR A 152 -12.46 -0.89 -19.83
N GLY A 153 -13.07 -0.73 -21.01
CA GLY A 153 -12.70 0.30 -21.98
C GLY A 153 -11.69 -0.11 -23.04
N ARG A 154 -11.46 -1.42 -23.27
CA ARG A 154 -10.88 -1.91 -24.52
C ARG A 154 -11.83 -1.67 -25.70
#